data_AF-A0A3B1B7C1-F1
#
_entry.id   AF-A0A3B1B7C1-F1
#
_cell.length_a   1.000
_cell.length_b   1.000
_cell.length_c   1.000
_cell.angle_alpha   90.00
_cell.angle_beta   90.00
_cell.angle_gamma   90.00
#
_symmetry.space_group_name_H-M   'P 1'
#
loop_
_entity.id
_entity.type
_entity.pdbx_description
1 polymer ?
#
loop_
_entity_poly.entity_id
_entity_poly.type
_entity_poly.pdbx_seq_one_letter_code
_entity_poly.pdbx_strand_id
1 'polypeptide(L)'
;MPPVTPDAHTFAVLFLVAIALVLFTRERLPLESSCLVILIALVIGFEVFPYHRDGVQLHTEEFFLGFGHEALVTICTLMILGRGLETTGALRPLATILSRLWSTSPMLSLLLTLFSAAVLSGFLNNTPIVVLLLPILISASLHSKQPASGILMPMGFSTLVGGMGTTIGTSTNLLVVGIAADLGIRQFGMFDFIFPAAITASIAIIYLWLIAPRLLPERTPILADTSPRVFEALLHIEEESFANGKTVAELLEKTSRKMRIETIYRSADLHLSKLPTAVILAGDRLLVRDLPENLKEFERLLGAKLYSFSDVEAPISDENPLSAKGQQLAEIIVTEHSPLFQTTLRRARFAERYGLAIVAIHRTSGASIRRGDISDTELHLGDVLLAQGAADNLKEIKNRGDVLVLDATVDLPHTNEAPLALAIMLMVVLLAAFGIASITVTALAGMGLMLMTRCLTWQDAADALSTQVILIVAVSLALGHALMATGGAEYLAHSYVALVAGWPPEMIISGLMLLMAILTNVVSNNAAAVIGTPIAISIAQQLGLPPVPFILAVLFGANMSYATPMAYKTNLLIFNAGGYKFSDFMRVGIPLTIIVWVSLSILLPIFFPLR
;
A
#
# COMPACT_ATOMS: atom_id res chain seq x y z
N MET A 1 38.74 -17.49 -21.22
CA MET A 1 38.06 -18.37 -22.20
C MET A 1 37.87 -17.57 -23.49
N PRO A 2 37.98 -18.19 -24.69
CA PRO A 2 37.64 -17.49 -25.93
C PRO A 2 36.18 -16.99 -25.86
N PRO A 3 35.86 -15.85 -26.48
CA PRO A 3 34.49 -15.32 -26.45
C PRO A 3 33.55 -16.37 -27.04
N VAL A 4 32.55 -16.78 -26.25
CA VAL A 4 31.42 -17.58 -26.75
C VAL A 4 30.74 -16.69 -27.79
N THR A 5 30.89 -17.02 -29.06
CA THR A 5 30.14 -16.34 -30.12
C THR A 5 28.67 -16.71 -29.91
N PRO A 6 27.79 -15.75 -29.59
CA PRO A 6 26.38 -16.05 -29.38
C PRO A 6 25.81 -16.70 -30.64
N ASP A 7 25.21 -17.86 -30.46
CA ASP A 7 24.47 -18.55 -31.51
C ASP A 7 23.10 -17.89 -31.74
N ALA A 8 22.37 -18.36 -32.76
CA ALA A 8 21.08 -17.77 -33.12
C ALA A 8 20.07 -17.86 -31.97
N HIS A 9 20.08 -18.96 -31.20
CA HIS A 9 19.23 -19.14 -30.02
C HIS A 9 19.61 -18.18 -28.89
N THR A 10 20.90 -17.97 -28.62
CA THR A 10 21.35 -16.95 -27.66
C THR A 10 20.88 -15.56 -28.05
N PHE A 11 21.03 -15.17 -29.32
CA PHE A 11 20.54 -13.87 -29.78
C PHE A 11 19.02 -13.75 -29.65
N ALA A 12 18.27 -14.81 -29.96
CA ALA A 12 16.82 -14.83 -29.81
C ALA A 12 16.40 -14.67 -28.35
N VAL A 13 17.04 -15.37 -27.42
CA VAL A 13 16.77 -15.25 -25.97
C VAL A 13 17.17 -13.87 -25.45
N LEU A 14 18.33 -13.34 -25.83
CA LEU A 14 18.75 -11.97 -25.45
C LEU A 14 17.78 -10.91 -26.00
N PHE A 15 17.32 -11.09 -27.24
CA PHE A 15 16.30 -10.22 -27.83
C PHE A 15 14.96 -10.33 -27.09
N LEU A 16 14.56 -11.54 -26.69
CA LEU A 16 13.37 -11.75 -25.89
C LEU A 16 13.48 -11.13 -24.49
N VAL A 17 14.66 -11.19 -23.86
CA VAL A 17 14.96 -10.49 -22.60
C VAL A 17 14.81 -8.97 -22.79
N ALA A 18 15.34 -8.41 -23.88
CA ALA A 18 15.17 -7.00 -24.19
C ALA A 18 13.69 -6.63 -24.41
N ILE A 19 12.93 -7.47 -25.12
CA ILE A 19 11.46 -7.31 -25.25
C ILE A 19 10.79 -7.37 -23.89
N ALA A 20 11.18 -8.30 -23.01
CA ALA A 20 10.62 -8.45 -21.68
C ALA A 20 10.84 -7.18 -20.85
N LEU A 21 12.05 -6.62 -20.85
CA LEU A 21 12.36 -5.35 -20.20
C LEU A 21 11.44 -4.23 -20.71
N VAL A 22 11.26 -4.12 -22.03
CA VAL A 22 10.38 -3.10 -22.63
C VAL A 22 8.91 -3.34 -22.26
N LEU A 23 8.43 -4.58 -22.31
CA LEU A 23 7.05 -4.91 -21.96
C LEU A 23 6.76 -4.66 -20.47
N PHE A 24 7.71 -4.94 -19.58
CA PHE A 24 7.57 -4.71 -18.14
C PHE A 24 7.61 -3.23 -17.75
N THR A 25 8.16 -2.35 -18.61
CA THR A 25 8.09 -0.89 -18.39
C THR A 25 6.79 -0.27 -18.89
N ARG A 26 6.00 -0.96 -19.71
CA ARG A 26 4.77 -0.39 -20.29
C ARG A 26 3.57 -0.53 -19.35
N GLU A 27 3.19 0.58 -18.74
CA GLU A 27 2.00 0.67 -17.86
C GLU A 27 0.67 0.28 -18.53
N ARG A 28 0.58 0.37 -19.86
CA ARG A 28 -0.66 0.04 -20.60
C ARG A 28 -0.94 -1.46 -20.71
N LEU A 29 0.07 -2.30 -20.47
CA LEU A 29 -0.06 -3.75 -20.56
C LEU A 29 0.03 -4.33 -19.15
N PRO A 30 -0.99 -5.08 -18.68
CA PRO A 30 -0.89 -5.82 -17.43
C PRO A 30 0.35 -6.72 -17.47
N LEU A 31 1.08 -6.77 -16.37
CA LEU A 31 2.34 -7.52 -16.30
C LEU A 31 2.12 -9.02 -16.54
N GLU A 32 0.95 -9.54 -16.18
CA GLU A 32 0.45 -10.88 -16.48
C GLU A 32 0.43 -11.15 -17.99
N SER A 33 -0.08 -10.20 -18.77
CA SER A 33 -0.15 -10.30 -20.23
C SER A 33 1.26 -10.29 -20.83
N SER A 34 2.14 -9.43 -20.33
CA SER A 34 3.55 -9.39 -20.73
C SER A 34 4.27 -10.72 -20.44
N CYS A 35 4.09 -11.28 -19.25
CA CYS A 35 4.62 -12.60 -18.88
C CYS A 35 4.09 -13.69 -19.81
N LEU A 36 2.78 -13.71 -20.09
CA LEU A 36 2.18 -14.70 -20.98
C LEU A 36 2.75 -14.61 -22.40
N VAL A 37 2.91 -13.40 -22.94
CA VAL A 37 3.53 -13.19 -24.27
C VAL A 37 4.96 -13.70 -24.31
N ILE A 38 5.77 -13.42 -23.28
CA ILE A 38 7.15 -13.89 -23.20
C ILE A 38 7.20 -15.42 -23.13
N LEU A 39 6.36 -16.03 -22.30
CA LEU A 39 6.30 -17.49 -22.16
C LEU A 39 5.88 -18.16 -23.47
N ILE A 40 4.85 -17.63 -24.14
CA ILE A 40 4.41 -18.12 -25.45
C ILE A 40 5.53 -18.01 -26.47
N ALA A 41 6.21 -16.86 -26.54
CA ALA A 41 7.32 -16.65 -27.46
C ALA A 41 8.49 -17.61 -27.19
N LEU A 42 8.80 -17.88 -25.92
CA LEU A 42 9.83 -18.83 -25.51
C LEU A 42 9.47 -20.27 -25.91
N VAL A 43 8.27 -20.73 -25.52
CA VAL A 43 7.81 -22.09 -25.80
C VAL A 43 7.68 -22.33 -27.30
N ILE A 44 6.98 -21.46 -28.02
CA ILE A 44 6.82 -21.60 -29.49
C ILE A 44 8.17 -21.49 -30.18
N GLY A 45 9.05 -20.58 -29.73
CA GLY A 45 10.37 -20.40 -30.32
C GLY A 45 11.22 -21.66 -30.27
N PHE A 46 11.30 -22.30 -29.11
CA PHE A 46 12.07 -23.54 -28.92
C PHE A 46 11.38 -24.79 -29.48
N GLU A 47 10.05 -24.79 -29.59
CA GLU A 47 9.32 -25.88 -30.25
C GLU A 47 9.54 -25.87 -31.77
N VAL A 48 9.43 -24.68 -32.39
CA VAL A 48 9.60 -24.52 -33.83
C VAL A 48 11.08 -24.65 -34.23
N PHE A 49 11.99 -24.19 -33.38
CA PHE A 49 13.44 -24.26 -33.59
C PHE A 49 14.13 -24.99 -32.42
N PRO A 50 14.21 -26.33 -32.45
CA PRO A 50 14.80 -27.12 -31.37
C PRO A 50 16.27 -26.76 -31.12
N TYR A 51 16.60 -26.49 -29.86
CA TYR A 51 17.97 -26.19 -29.43
C TYR A 51 18.66 -27.43 -28.88
N HIS A 52 19.91 -27.64 -29.29
CA HIS A 52 20.75 -28.75 -28.83
C HIS A 52 22.10 -28.19 -28.38
N ARG A 53 22.50 -28.46 -27.13
CA ARG A 53 23.83 -28.13 -26.60
C ARG A 53 24.46 -29.37 -26.03
N ASP A 54 25.69 -29.67 -26.43
CA ASP A 54 26.46 -30.82 -25.96
C ASP A 54 25.73 -32.18 -26.09
N GLY A 55 24.87 -32.31 -27.12
CA GLY A 55 24.09 -33.53 -27.39
C GLY A 55 22.80 -33.67 -26.57
N VAL A 56 22.47 -32.70 -25.72
CA VAL A 56 21.21 -32.64 -24.97
C VAL A 56 20.28 -31.64 -25.63
N GLN A 57 19.05 -32.07 -25.94
CA GLN A 57 17.99 -31.20 -26.44
C GLN A 57 17.34 -30.47 -25.26
N LEU A 58 17.15 -29.17 -25.38
CA LEU A 58 16.34 -28.41 -24.41
C LEU A 58 14.86 -28.62 -24.73
N HIS A 59 14.12 -29.28 -23.83
CA HIS A 59 12.70 -29.54 -24.04
C HIS A 59 11.85 -28.36 -23.58
N THR A 60 10.80 -28.04 -24.33
CA THR A 60 9.88 -26.93 -24.02
C THR A 60 9.15 -27.12 -22.68
N GLU A 61 8.98 -28.36 -22.24
CA GLU A 61 8.42 -28.72 -20.93
C GLU A 61 9.21 -28.14 -19.76
N GLU A 62 10.53 -27.96 -19.93
CA GLU A 62 11.41 -27.41 -18.91
C GLU A 62 11.03 -25.96 -18.55
N PHE A 63 10.44 -25.21 -19.49
CA PHE A 63 9.96 -23.84 -19.24
C PHE A 63 8.70 -23.79 -18.36
N PHE A 64 7.98 -24.91 -18.21
CA PHE A 64 6.82 -24.97 -17.30
C PHE A 64 7.19 -25.40 -15.88
N LEU A 65 8.42 -25.91 -15.66
CA LEU A 65 8.87 -26.37 -14.33
C LEU A 65 8.85 -25.24 -13.29
N GLY A 66 8.98 -23.98 -13.73
CA GLY A 66 8.86 -22.80 -12.87
C GLY A 66 7.53 -22.71 -12.11
N PHE A 67 6.43 -23.29 -12.61
CA PHE A 67 5.14 -23.32 -11.91
C PHE A 67 5.10 -24.28 -10.72
N GLY A 68 5.96 -25.31 -10.72
CA GLY A 68 6.11 -26.26 -9.62
C GLY A 68 7.27 -25.92 -8.67
N HIS A 69 7.93 -24.77 -8.88
CA HIS A 69 9.18 -24.46 -8.20
C HIS A 69 9.00 -24.12 -6.71
N GLU A 70 9.92 -24.57 -5.87
CA GLU A 70 9.89 -24.42 -4.41
C GLU A 70 9.77 -22.94 -3.99
N ALA A 71 10.48 -22.03 -4.65
CA ALA A 71 10.43 -20.61 -4.35
C ALA A 71 9.05 -20.01 -4.63
N LEU A 72 8.36 -20.45 -5.69
CA LEU A 72 7.02 -19.98 -6.01
C LEU A 72 6.00 -20.44 -4.95
N VAL A 73 6.09 -21.71 -4.53
CA VAL A 73 5.26 -22.25 -3.45
C VAL A 73 5.48 -21.48 -2.16
N THR A 74 6.73 -21.17 -1.84
CA THR A 74 7.11 -20.34 -0.67
C THR A 74 6.50 -18.95 -0.74
N ILE A 75 6.65 -18.25 -1.86
CA ILE A 75 6.07 -16.91 -2.07
C ILE A 75 4.55 -16.95 -1.87
N CYS A 76 3.86 -17.87 -2.54
CA CYS A 76 2.40 -18.01 -2.44
C CYS A 76 1.95 -18.23 -1.01
N THR A 77 2.63 -19.13 -0.29
CA THR A 77 2.28 -19.48 1.08
C THR A 77 2.53 -18.32 2.05
N LEU A 78 3.63 -17.59 1.88
CA LEU A 78 3.94 -16.42 2.69
C LEU A 78 3.00 -15.25 2.40
N MET A 79 2.52 -15.08 1.17
CA MET A 79 1.46 -14.13 0.83
C MET A 79 0.17 -14.47 1.59
N ILE A 80 -0.23 -15.74 1.61
CA ILE A 80 -1.40 -16.22 2.35
C ILE A 80 -1.23 -15.99 3.86
N LEU A 81 -0.08 -16.36 4.42
CA LEU A 81 0.23 -16.14 5.83
C LEU A 81 0.21 -14.65 6.21
N GLY A 82 0.77 -13.79 5.35
CA GLY A 82 0.72 -12.34 5.50
C GLY A 82 -0.72 -11.80 5.49
N ARG A 83 -1.57 -12.33 4.61
CA ARG A 83 -3.01 -12.03 4.60
C ARG A 83 -3.68 -12.45 5.90
N GLY A 84 -3.32 -13.60 6.47
CA GLY A 84 -3.82 -14.05 7.77
C GLY A 84 -3.51 -13.09 8.92
N LEU A 85 -2.33 -12.46 8.93
CA LEU A 85 -2.01 -11.42 9.91
C LEU A 85 -2.78 -10.12 9.69
N GLU A 86 -3.04 -9.78 8.42
CA GLU A 86 -3.82 -8.60 8.05
C GLU A 86 -5.30 -8.76 8.45
N THR A 87 -5.93 -9.87 8.06
CA THR A 87 -7.36 -10.13 8.31
C THR A 87 -7.66 -10.34 9.78
N THR A 88 -6.75 -10.95 10.54
CA THR A 88 -6.93 -11.11 11.99
C THR A 88 -6.70 -9.83 12.80
N GLY A 89 -6.20 -8.75 12.18
CA GLY A 89 -5.88 -7.52 12.87
C GLY A 89 -4.66 -7.62 13.79
N ALA A 90 -3.77 -8.60 13.56
CA ALA A 90 -2.58 -8.84 14.40
C ALA A 90 -1.62 -7.63 14.44
N LEU A 91 -1.68 -6.76 13.44
CA LEU A 91 -0.88 -5.54 13.33
C LEU A 91 -1.49 -4.32 14.06
N ARG A 92 -2.75 -4.42 14.56
CA ARG A 92 -3.45 -3.32 15.26
C ARG A 92 -2.79 -2.85 16.56
N PRO A 93 -2.24 -3.70 17.44
CA PRO A 93 -1.59 -3.23 18.66
C PRO A 93 -0.44 -2.25 18.38
N LEU A 94 0.34 -2.52 17.33
CA LEU A 94 1.41 -1.62 16.88
C LEU A 94 0.84 -0.28 16.41
N ALA A 95 -0.23 -0.30 15.62
CA ALA A 95 -0.95 0.92 15.20
C ALA A 95 -1.39 1.79 16.40
N THR A 96 -1.99 1.17 17.43
CA THR A 96 -2.48 1.88 18.63
C THR A 96 -1.34 2.42 19.50
N ILE A 97 -0.23 1.68 19.62
CA ILE A 97 0.96 2.16 20.34
C ILE A 97 1.52 3.38 19.62
N LEU A 98 1.71 3.28 18.30
CA LEU A 98 2.23 4.38 17.50
C LEU A 98 1.34 5.63 17.64
N SER A 99 0.02 5.51 17.47
CA SER A 99 -0.90 6.65 17.54
C SER A 99 -0.87 7.39 18.89
N ARG A 100 -0.70 6.67 20.01
CA ARG A 100 -0.58 7.28 21.35
C ARG A 100 0.74 8.01 21.58
N LEU A 101 1.85 7.53 21.01
CA LEU A 101 3.14 8.21 21.17
C LEU A 101 3.19 9.53 20.39
N TRP A 102 2.46 9.62 19.27
CA TRP A 102 2.41 10.82 18.42
C TRP A 102 1.91 12.07 19.16
N SER A 103 1.04 11.92 20.18
CA SER A 103 0.60 13.06 21.00
C SER A 103 1.66 13.58 21.97
N THR A 104 2.68 12.78 22.29
CA THR A 104 3.68 13.11 23.31
C THR A 104 5.00 13.57 22.69
N SER A 105 5.46 12.89 21.62
CA SER A 105 6.75 13.21 20.98
C SER A 105 6.76 12.82 19.49
N PRO A 106 6.46 13.75 18.57
CA PRO A 106 6.37 13.45 17.14
C PRO A 106 7.65 12.87 16.53
N MET A 107 8.82 13.39 16.93
CA MET A 107 10.11 12.94 16.39
C MET A 107 10.48 11.51 16.81
N LEU A 108 10.20 11.15 18.07
CA LEU A 108 10.42 9.79 18.57
C LEU A 108 9.39 8.81 17.98
N SER A 109 8.16 9.27 17.79
CA SER A 109 7.09 8.49 17.16
C SER A 109 7.41 8.17 15.71
N LEU A 110 8.00 9.12 14.97
CA LEU A 110 8.52 8.86 13.64
C LEU A 110 9.61 7.78 13.69
N LEU A 111 10.63 7.92 14.54
CA LEU A 111 11.69 6.90 14.66
C LEU A 111 11.13 5.51 14.97
N LEU A 112 10.21 5.41 15.93
CA LEU A 112 9.58 4.14 16.28
C LEU A 112 8.75 3.59 15.11
N THR A 113 8.02 4.45 14.39
CA THR A 113 7.27 4.07 13.18
C THR A 113 8.22 3.50 12.13
N LEU A 114 9.33 4.20 11.83
CA LEU A 114 10.31 3.76 10.84
C LEU A 114 10.91 2.41 11.22
N PHE A 115 11.34 2.27 12.48
CA PHE A 115 11.92 1.04 12.99
C PHE A 115 10.92 -0.13 12.95
N SER A 116 9.71 0.06 13.48
CA SER A 116 8.67 -0.97 13.46
C SER A 116 8.28 -1.35 12.03
N ALA A 117 8.14 -0.38 11.14
CA ALA A 117 7.83 -0.63 9.73
C ALA A 117 8.93 -1.46 9.05
N ALA A 118 10.21 -1.13 9.28
CA ALA A 118 11.33 -1.89 8.75
C ALA A 118 11.38 -3.34 9.28
N VAL A 119 11.22 -3.51 10.60
CA VAL A 119 11.21 -4.85 11.21
C VAL A 119 10.05 -5.68 10.67
N LEU A 120 8.84 -5.13 10.63
CA LEU A 120 7.67 -5.83 10.07
C LEU A 120 7.88 -6.21 8.61
N SER A 121 8.45 -5.31 7.81
CA SER A 121 8.74 -5.57 6.39
C SER A 121 9.78 -6.67 6.19
N GLY A 122 10.65 -6.89 7.16
CA GLY A 122 11.57 -8.03 7.14
C GLY A 122 10.86 -9.38 7.24
N PHE A 123 9.56 -9.43 7.59
CA PHE A 123 8.80 -10.68 7.74
C PHE A 123 7.51 -10.71 6.93
N LEU A 124 7.07 -9.56 6.41
CA LEU A 124 5.80 -9.39 5.70
C LEU A 124 6.04 -8.59 4.43
N ASN A 125 5.19 -8.83 3.44
CA ASN A 125 5.18 -8.00 2.24
C ASN A 125 4.96 -6.52 2.59
N ASN A 126 5.61 -5.64 1.84
CA ASN A 126 5.59 -4.19 2.09
C ASN A 126 4.16 -3.59 1.96
N THR A 127 3.32 -4.14 1.08
CA THR A 127 2.01 -3.54 0.73
C THR A 127 1.02 -3.49 1.90
N PRO A 128 0.71 -4.60 2.60
CA PRO A 128 -0.19 -4.54 3.77
C PRO A 128 0.29 -3.57 4.86
N ILE A 129 1.60 -3.50 5.10
CA ILE A 129 2.18 -2.59 6.10
C ILE A 129 1.91 -1.13 5.72
N VAL A 130 2.20 -0.76 4.47
CA VAL A 130 1.99 0.61 3.99
C VAL A 130 0.50 0.96 4.01
N VAL A 131 -0.37 0.08 3.51
CA VAL A 131 -1.82 0.30 3.49
C VAL A 131 -2.38 0.48 4.90
N LEU A 132 -1.89 -0.29 5.87
CA LEU A 132 -2.27 -0.16 7.28
C LEU A 132 -1.80 1.15 7.89
N LEU A 133 -0.51 1.49 7.71
CA LEU A 133 0.12 2.64 8.37
C LEU A 133 -0.30 3.98 7.76
N LEU A 134 -0.62 4.03 6.49
CA LEU A 134 -0.96 5.24 5.75
C LEU A 134 -2.12 6.05 6.40
N PRO A 135 -3.32 5.48 6.64
CA PRO A 135 -4.40 6.23 7.29
C PRO A 135 -4.07 6.64 8.73
N ILE A 136 -3.31 5.82 9.47
CA ILE A 136 -2.90 6.12 10.85
C ILE A 136 -1.95 7.31 10.87
N LEU A 137 -0.96 7.34 9.99
CA LEU A 137 0.03 8.41 9.92
C LEU A 137 -0.55 9.70 9.37
N ILE A 138 -1.51 9.63 8.44
CA ILE A 138 -2.26 10.80 7.99
C ILE A 138 -3.07 11.38 9.16
N SER A 139 -3.82 10.54 9.89
CA SER A 139 -4.57 10.98 11.07
C SER A 139 -3.64 11.58 12.14
N ALA A 140 -2.50 10.93 12.43
CA ALA A 140 -1.51 11.44 13.38
C ALA A 140 -0.89 12.77 12.93
N SER A 141 -0.63 12.95 11.63
CA SER A 141 -0.09 14.19 11.08
C SER A 141 -1.06 15.37 11.24
N LEU A 142 -2.37 15.13 11.04
CA LEU A 142 -3.42 16.12 11.23
C LEU A 142 -3.53 16.57 12.69
N HIS A 143 -3.52 15.62 13.64
CA HIS A 143 -3.57 15.94 15.07
C HIS A 143 -2.33 16.67 15.57
N SER A 144 -1.15 16.33 15.05
CA SER A 144 0.14 16.93 15.45
C SER A 144 0.50 18.20 14.67
N LYS A 145 -0.34 18.64 13.72
CA LYS A 145 -0.09 19.76 12.79
C LYS A 145 1.24 19.64 12.03
N GLN A 146 1.70 18.41 11.77
CA GLN A 146 2.90 18.16 10.98
C GLN A 146 2.51 17.83 9.53
N PRO A 147 3.30 18.25 8.53
CA PRO A 147 3.03 17.89 7.14
C PRO A 147 3.19 16.38 6.97
N ALA A 148 2.14 15.69 6.49
CA ALA A 148 2.21 14.24 6.26
C ALA A 148 3.28 13.87 5.23
N SER A 149 3.67 14.81 4.36
CA SER A 149 4.77 14.63 3.43
C SER A 149 6.10 14.31 4.13
N GLY A 150 6.33 14.84 5.33
CA GLY A 150 7.54 14.55 6.11
C GLY A 150 7.54 13.16 6.77
N ILE A 151 6.43 12.41 6.70
CA ILE A 151 6.21 11.17 7.46
C ILE A 151 6.00 9.98 6.52
N LEU A 152 5.15 10.14 5.50
CA LEU A 152 4.71 9.03 4.66
C LEU A 152 5.82 8.46 3.76
N MET A 153 6.63 9.31 3.12
CA MET A 153 7.73 8.85 2.27
C MET A 153 8.85 8.18 3.09
N PRO A 154 9.30 8.73 4.23
CA PRO A 154 10.21 8.03 5.12
C PRO A 154 9.69 6.66 5.58
N MET A 155 8.42 6.56 5.97
CA MET A 155 7.82 5.27 6.34
C MET A 155 7.88 4.27 5.19
N GLY A 156 7.49 4.69 3.98
CA GLY A 156 7.58 3.86 2.78
C GLY A 156 8.98 3.33 2.52
N PHE A 157 9.97 4.21 2.49
CA PHE A 157 11.36 3.80 2.27
C PHE A 157 11.89 2.93 3.41
N SER A 158 11.43 3.12 4.65
CA SER A 158 11.76 2.23 5.77
C SER A 158 11.24 0.81 5.56
N THR A 159 10.02 0.65 5.01
CA THR A 159 9.50 -0.69 4.65
C THR A 159 10.36 -1.36 3.58
N LEU A 160 10.77 -0.62 2.54
CA LEU A 160 11.63 -1.16 1.49
C LEU A 160 13.01 -1.60 2.02
N VAL A 161 13.64 -0.75 2.83
CA VAL A 161 14.93 -1.01 3.47
C VAL A 161 14.86 -2.17 4.47
N GLY A 162 13.75 -2.31 5.19
CA GLY A 162 13.52 -3.45 6.08
C GLY A 162 13.32 -4.76 5.32
N GLY A 163 12.55 -4.71 4.23
CA GLY A 163 12.22 -5.89 3.42
C GLY A 163 13.44 -6.54 2.75
N MET A 164 14.48 -5.77 2.44
CA MET A 164 15.73 -6.33 1.92
C MET A 164 16.56 -7.11 2.98
N GLY A 165 16.15 -7.12 4.24
CA GLY A 165 16.92 -7.72 5.34
C GLY A 165 16.82 -9.24 5.49
N THR A 166 15.78 -9.87 4.93
CA THR A 166 15.58 -11.32 5.03
C THR A 166 15.19 -11.90 3.68
N THR A 167 15.32 -13.22 3.54
CA THR A 167 14.86 -13.93 2.34
C THR A 167 13.36 -13.74 2.08
N ILE A 168 12.55 -13.58 3.12
CA ILE A 168 11.08 -13.50 3.04
C ILE A 168 10.57 -12.08 2.81
N GLY A 169 11.34 -11.05 3.22
CA GLY A 169 10.82 -9.69 3.33
C GLY A 169 10.30 -9.12 2.00
N THR A 170 10.83 -9.54 0.85
CA THR A 170 10.28 -9.17 -0.46
C THR A 170 10.22 -10.35 -1.42
N SER A 171 9.26 -10.30 -2.36
CA SER A 171 9.16 -11.27 -3.47
C SER A 171 10.44 -11.32 -4.32
N THR A 172 11.13 -10.18 -4.44
CA THR A 172 12.41 -10.06 -5.14
C THR A 172 13.48 -10.94 -4.51
N ASN A 173 13.57 -10.97 -3.18
CA ASN A 173 14.59 -11.77 -2.46
C ASN A 173 14.35 -13.27 -2.66
N LEU A 174 13.10 -13.72 -2.52
CA LEU A 174 12.71 -15.10 -2.77
C LEU A 174 13.04 -15.54 -4.20
N LEU A 175 12.86 -14.64 -5.16
CA LEU A 175 13.16 -14.91 -6.55
C LEU A 175 14.68 -15.03 -6.78
N VAL A 176 15.49 -14.12 -6.25
CA VAL A 176 16.96 -14.18 -6.39
C VAL A 176 17.51 -15.46 -5.76
N VAL A 177 17.07 -15.78 -4.55
CA VAL A 177 17.49 -16.99 -3.83
C VAL A 177 17.01 -18.26 -4.53
N GLY A 178 15.79 -18.25 -5.07
CA GLY A 178 15.24 -19.36 -5.85
C GLY A 178 16.05 -19.64 -7.11
N ILE A 179 16.28 -18.61 -7.93
CA ILE A 179 17.09 -18.73 -9.16
C ILE A 179 18.52 -19.19 -8.81
N ALA A 180 19.12 -18.66 -7.75
CA ALA A 180 20.45 -19.09 -7.33
C ALA A 180 20.47 -20.59 -7.00
N ALA A 181 19.46 -21.09 -6.28
CA ALA A 181 19.36 -22.51 -5.93
C ALA A 181 19.24 -23.40 -7.18
N ASP A 182 18.42 -23.01 -8.16
CA ASP A 182 18.27 -23.73 -9.44
C ASP A 182 19.57 -23.81 -10.23
N LEU A 183 20.40 -22.76 -10.13
CA LEU A 183 21.71 -22.71 -10.77
C LEU A 183 22.81 -23.41 -9.95
N GLY A 184 22.43 -24.28 -9.01
CA GLY A 184 23.34 -25.11 -8.24
C GLY A 184 24.07 -24.40 -7.11
N ILE A 185 23.65 -23.17 -6.77
CA ILE A 185 24.18 -22.46 -5.60
C ILE A 185 23.48 -22.98 -4.33
N ARG A 186 24.19 -22.99 -3.21
CA ARG A 186 23.62 -23.37 -1.91
C ARG A 186 22.33 -22.57 -1.64
N GLN A 187 21.29 -23.24 -1.15
CA GLN A 187 20.09 -22.56 -0.65
C GLN A 187 20.46 -21.57 0.45
N PHE A 188 19.96 -20.33 0.33
CA PHE A 188 20.16 -19.30 1.33
C PHE A 188 19.23 -19.53 2.52
N GLY A 189 19.79 -19.51 3.73
CA GLY A 189 19.01 -19.43 4.94
C GLY A 189 18.25 -18.11 5.05
N MET A 190 17.26 -18.05 5.95
CA MET A 190 16.42 -16.86 6.13
C MET A 190 17.22 -15.60 6.50
N PHE A 191 18.31 -15.78 7.25
CA PHE A 191 19.11 -14.71 7.85
C PHE A 191 20.56 -14.65 7.34
N ASP A 192 20.87 -15.35 6.25
CA ASP A 192 22.25 -15.45 5.74
C ASP A 192 22.89 -14.07 5.48
N PHE A 193 22.10 -13.09 5.05
CA PHE A 193 22.55 -11.73 4.73
C PHE A 193 21.95 -10.65 5.65
N ILE A 194 21.40 -11.03 6.81
CA ILE A 194 20.72 -10.07 7.71
C ILE A 194 21.67 -9.03 8.27
N PHE A 195 22.90 -9.39 8.62
CA PHE A 195 23.84 -8.47 9.28
C PHE A 195 24.22 -7.26 8.42
N PRO A 196 24.74 -7.44 7.17
CA PRO A 196 25.02 -6.28 6.32
C PRO A 196 23.76 -5.47 6.04
N ALA A 197 22.62 -6.13 5.82
CA ALA A 197 21.35 -5.44 5.57
C ALA A 197 20.87 -4.63 6.79
N ALA A 198 20.98 -5.16 8.02
CA ALA A 198 20.54 -4.50 9.24
C ALA A 198 21.42 -3.28 9.60
N ILE A 199 22.73 -3.38 9.37
CA ILE A 199 23.65 -2.24 9.55
C ILE A 199 23.30 -1.14 8.55
N THR A 200 23.14 -1.48 7.26
CA THR A 200 22.72 -0.51 6.24
C THR A 200 21.34 0.06 6.54
N ALA A 201 20.39 -0.76 7.00
CA ALA A 201 19.06 -0.33 7.38
C ALA A 201 19.08 0.67 8.52
N SER A 202 19.96 0.46 9.51
CA SER A 202 20.15 1.40 10.62
C SER A 202 20.64 2.77 10.12
N ILE A 203 21.60 2.79 9.20
CA ILE A 203 22.12 4.03 8.58
C ILE A 203 21.02 4.72 7.77
N ALA A 204 20.27 3.95 6.96
CA ALA A 204 19.15 4.45 6.18
C ALA A 204 18.03 5.01 7.06
N ILE A 205 17.65 4.33 8.15
CA ILE A 205 16.65 4.80 9.10
C ILE A 205 17.09 6.13 9.75
N ILE A 206 18.37 6.27 10.11
CA ILE A 206 18.89 7.53 10.64
C ILE A 206 18.74 8.67 9.61
N TYR A 207 19.05 8.41 8.33
CA TYR A 207 18.84 9.37 7.25
C TYR A 207 17.34 9.72 7.07
N LEU A 208 16.48 8.70 7.03
CA LEU A 208 15.02 8.85 6.88
C LEU A 208 14.37 9.56 8.06
N TRP A 209 14.97 9.45 9.24
CA TRP A 209 14.51 10.10 10.46
C TRP A 209 14.96 11.55 10.56
N LEU A 210 16.25 11.84 10.31
CA LEU A 210 16.84 13.17 10.58
C LEU A 210 16.86 14.09 9.37
N ILE A 211 17.06 13.55 8.16
CA ILE A 211 17.39 14.31 6.96
C ILE A 211 16.20 14.34 6.00
N ALA A 212 15.58 13.19 5.70
CA ALA A 212 14.49 13.12 4.74
C ALA A 212 13.31 14.07 5.04
N PRO A 213 12.82 14.20 6.29
CA PRO A 213 11.70 15.10 6.59
C PRO A 213 12.04 16.58 6.36
N ARG A 214 13.33 16.94 6.43
CA ARG A 214 13.82 18.31 6.20
C ARG A 214 14.05 18.63 4.72
N LEU A 215 14.27 17.61 3.89
CA LEU A 215 14.45 17.77 2.45
C LEU A 215 13.12 17.92 1.70
N LEU A 216 12.05 17.36 2.28
CA LEU A 216 10.74 17.29 1.67
C LEU A 216 9.99 18.62 1.80
N PRO A 217 9.42 19.15 0.70
CA PRO A 217 8.54 20.30 0.78
C PRO A 217 7.24 19.94 1.51
N GLU A 218 6.62 20.94 2.13
CA GLU A 218 5.28 20.79 2.69
C GLU A 218 4.29 20.53 1.55
N ARG A 219 3.60 19.39 1.62
CA ARG A 219 2.50 19.03 0.72
C ARG A 219 1.25 18.80 1.54
N THR A 220 0.12 19.28 1.03
CA THR A 220 -1.20 18.93 1.55
C THR A 220 -1.57 17.54 1.02
N PRO A 221 -1.75 16.53 1.89
CA PRO A 221 -2.22 15.22 1.45
C PRO A 221 -3.55 15.34 0.72
N ILE A 222 -3.80 14.50 -0.29
CA ILE A 222 -5.10 14.45 -0.97
C ILE A 222 -6.20 14.02 0.03
N LEU A 223 -5.83 13.16 0.98
CA LEU A 223 -6.65 12.71 2.11
C LEU A 223 -6.79 13.76 3.23
N ALA A 224 -6.16 14.94 3.12
CA ALA A 224 -6.15 15.98 4.15
C ALA A 224 -7.05 17.18 3.85
N ASP A 225 -7.95 17.10 2.85
CA ASP A 225 -9.03 18.08 2.75
C ASP A 225 -10.09 17.80 3.84
N THR A 226 -9.69 18.07 5.08
CA THR A 226 -10.53 18.35 6.23
C THR A 226 -10.69 19.86 6.37
N SER A 227 -11.00 20.56 5.26
CA SER A 227 -11.61 21.90 5.36
C SER A 227 -12.69 21.83 6.44
N PRO A 228 -12.68 22.73 7.46
CA PRO A 228 -13.64 22.68 8.57
C PRO A 228 -15.04 22.60 7.99
N ARG A 229 -15.64 21.41 8.10
CA ARG A 229 -16.78 21.05 7.26
C ARG A 229 -17.97 21.81 7.81
N VAL A 230 -18.44 22.77 7.03
CA VAL A 230 -19.58 23.60 7.39
C VAL A 230 -20.83 22.85 6.97
N PHE A 231 -21.70 22.53 7.92
CA PHE A 231 -22.91 21.75 7.73
C PHE A 231 -24.12 22.66 7.61
N GLU A 232 -25.08 22.29 6.77
CA GLU A 232 -26.39 22.94 6.69
C GLU A 232 -27.41 22.11 7.49
N ALA A 233 -28.10 22.73 8.45
CA ALA A 233 -29.10 22.09 9.29
C ALA A 233 -30.36 22.96 9.42
N LEU A 234 -31.51 22.33 9.70
CA LEU A 234 -32.77 23.03 9.94
C LEU A 234 -33.05 23.11 11.44
N LEU A 235 -33.14 24.31 11.98
CA LEU A 235 -33.64 24.56 13.34
C LEU A 235 -35.16 24.78 13.26
N HIS A 236 -35.93 23.84 13.78
CA HIS A 236 -37.38 23.97 13.90
C HIS A 236 -37.73 24.69 15.19
N ILE A 237 -38.53 25.75 15.07
CA ILE A 237 -38.94 26.59 16.20
C ILE A 237 -40.20 26.00 16.82
N GLU A 238 -40.09 25.48 18.04
CA GLU A 238 -41.24 24.97 18.80
C GLU A 238 -41.98 26.10 19.53
N GLU A 239 -43.19 25.83 20.03
CA GLU A 239 -44.01 26.84 20.72
C GLU A 239 -43.32 27.44 21.96
N GLU A 240 -42.52 26.63 22.66
CA GLU A 240 -41.75 27.02 23.85
C GLU A 240 -40.36 27.62 23.51
N SER A 241 -40.00 27.71 22.22
CA SER A 241 -38.71 28.24 21.79
C SER A 241 -38.61 29.75 22.08
N PHE A 242 -37.43 30.20 22.53
CA PHE A 242 -37.12 31.63 22.67
C PHE A 242 -37.32 32.40 21.36
N ALA A 243 -37.12 31.74 20.22
CA ALA A 243 -37.26 32.35 18.91
C ALA A 243 -38.72 32.66 18.52
N ASN A 244 -39.72 32.08 19.21
CA ASN A 244 -41.13 32.31 18.91
C ASN A 244 -41.55 33.75 19.25
N GLY A 245 -42.07 34.48 18.26
CA GLY A 245 -42.48 35.88 18.38
C GLY A 245 -41.31 36.89 18.39
N LYS A 246 -40.08 36.45 18.13
CA LYS A 246 -38.88 37.28 18.10
C LYS A 246 -38.47 37.65 16.68
N THR A 247 -37.78 38.78 16.55
CA THR A 247 -37.21 39.20 15.27
C THR A 247 -35.92 38.46 14.96
N VAL A 248 -35.57 38.34 13.67
CA VAL A 248 -34.27 37.78 13.23
C VAL A 248 -33.10 38.52 13.88
N ALA A 249 -33.19 39.84 14.09
CA ALA A 249 -32.17 40.61 14.79
C ALA A 249 -31.93 40.12 16.23
N GLU A 250 -33.01 39.88 16.99
CA GLU A 250 -32.93 39.38 18.37
C GLU A 250 -32.38 37.94 18.43
N LEU A 251 -32.71 37.08 17.46
CA LEU A 251 -32.12 35.75 17.33
C LEU A 251 -30.60 35.82 17.10
N LEU A 252 -30.18 36.69 16.19
CA LEU A 252 -28.76 36.86 15.89
C LEU A 252 -28.00 37.43 17.10
N GLU A 253 -28.59 38.33 17.88
CA GLU A 253 -27.97 38.82 19.12
C GLU A 253 -27.84 37.73 20.18
N LYS A 254 -28.87 36.89 20.36
CA LYS A 254 -28.86 35.76 21.30
C LYS A 254 -27.76 34.74 20.98
N THR A 255 -27.43 34.60 19.69
CA THR A 255 -26.37 33.71 19.18
C THR A 255 -25.02 34.43 19.01
N SER A 256 -24.83 35.58 19.67
CA SER A 256 -23.61 36.41 19.58
C SER A 256 -23.21 36.79 18.15
N ARG A 257 -24.19 36.90 17.25
CA ARG A 257 -24.07 37.14 15.80
C ARG A 257 -23.22 36.11 15.05
N LYS A 258 -23.03 34.92 15.63
CA LYS A 258 -22.30 33.82 14.98
C LYS A 258 -23.19 33.04 14.00
N MET A 259 -24.49 32.94 14.30
CA MET A 259 -25.43 32.20 13.47
C MET A 259 -25.61 32.87 12.09
N ARG A 260 -25.49 32.08 11.03
CA ARG A 260 -25.88 32.47 9.67
C ARG A 260 -27.14 31.74 9.24
N ILE A 261 -28.23 32.47 9.12
CA ILE A 261 -29.50 31.95 8.59
C ILE A 261 -29.47 32.07 7.06
N GLU A 262 -29.48 30.93 6.38
CA GLU A 262 -29.50 30.85 4.93
C GLU A 262 -30.92 30.97 4.36
N THR A 263 -31.93 30.44 5.05
CA THR A 263 -33.33 30.52 4.61
C THR A 263 -34.26 30.33 5.80
N ILE A 264 -35.41 31.00 5.78
CA ILE A 264 -36.48 30.82 6.76
C ILE A 264 -37.68 30.22 6.01
N TYR A 265 -38.11 29.03 6.43
CA TYR A 265 -39.26 28.33 5.87
C TYR A 265 -40.43 28.44 6.85
N ARG A 266 -41.55 29.03 6.44
CA ARG A 266 -42.78 29.09 7.24
C ARG A 266 -43.80 28.03 6.86
N SER A 267 -43.82 27.66 5.60
CA SER A 267 -44.55 26.51 5.07
C SER A 267 -43.78 25.92 3.89
N ALA A 268 -44.23 24.80 3.32
CA ALA A 268 -43.55 24.11 2.21
C ALA A 268 -43.24 25.03 1.03
N ASP A 269 -44.08 26.06 0.80
CA ASP A 269 -43.99 26.96 -0.35
C ASP A 269 -43.69 28.43 0.02
N LEU A 270 -43.55 28.75 1.32
CA LEU A 270 -43.36 30.13 1.79
C LEU A 270 -41.97 30.34 2.39
N HIS A 271 -41.11 31.02 1.62
CA HIS A 271 -39.81 31.50 2.06
C HIS A 271 -39.90 32.95 2.54
N LEU A 272 -39.39 33.22 3.73
CA LEU A 272 -39.29 34.58 4.26
C LEU A 272 -37.94 35.21 3.90
N SER A 273 -37.98 36.48 3.50
CA SER A 273 -36.79 37.30 3.32
C SER A 273 -36.06 37.51 4.65
N LYS A 274 -34.73 37.48 4.61
CA LYS A 274 -33.81 37.58 5.78
C LYS A 274 -33.72 39.00 6.37
N LEU A 275 -34.84 39.72 6.43
CA LEU A 275 -34.86 41.07 6.96
C LEU A 275 -34.68 41.01 8.49
N PRO A 276 -33.86 41.89 9.10
CA PRO A 276 -33.68 41.94 10.55
C PRO A 276 -34.99 42.11 11.33
N THR A 277 -36.02 42.69 10.68
CA THR A 277 -37.36 42.92 11.22
C THR A 277 -38.32 41.74 11.03
N ALA A 278 -37.93 40.68 10.31
CA ALA A 278 -38.77 39.51 10.11
C ALA A 278 -38.99 38.81 11.46
N VAL A 279 -40.26 38.57 11.80
CA VAL A 279 -40.67 37.89 13.04
C VAL A 279 -40.75 36.40 12.79
N ILE A 280 -40.06 35.62 13.61
CA ILE A 280 -40.05 34.16 13.62
C ILE A 280 -41.24 33.68 14.47
N LEU A 281 -41.95 32.66 14.00
CA LEU A 281 -43.10 32.06 14.68
C LEU A 281 -42.86 30.58 14.94
N ALA A 282 -43.58 30.02 15.91
CA ALA A 282 -43.64 28.57 16.11
C ALA A 282 -44.06 27.86 14.81
N GLY A 283 -43.34 26.79 14.47
CA GLY A 283 -43.47 26.05 13.20
C GLY A 283 -42.51 26.52 12.10
N ASP A 284 -41.90 27.70 12.22
CA ASP A 284 -40.87 28.15 11.27
C ASP A 284 -39.62 27.25 11.36
N ARG A 285 -38.95 27.02 10.22
CA ARG A 285 -37.69 26.27 10.12
C ARG A 285 -36.59 27.16 9.58
N LEU A 286 -35.52 27.31 10.35
CA LEU A 286 -34.36 28.14 10.00
C LEU A 286 -33.27 27.24 9.44
N LEU A 287 -32.92 27.41 8.16
CA LEU A 287 -31.74 26.76 7.57
C LEU A 287 -30.51 27.54 8.02
N VAL A 288 -29.61 26.88 8.76
CA VAL A 288 -28.39 27.46 9.31
C VAL A 288 -27.19 26.68 8.82
N ARG A 289 -26.12 27.39 8.47
CA ARG A 289 -24.88 26.82 7.94
C ARG A 289 -23.70 27.08 8.88
N ASP A 290 -23.24 26.06 9.60
CA ASP A 290 -22.13 26.18 10.56
C ASP A 290 -21.47 24.83 10.93
N LEU A 291 -20.46 24.85 11.79
CA LEU A 291 -19.83 23.68 12.41
C LEU A 291 -20.82 22.92 13.33
N PRO A 292 -20.69 21.60 13.52
CA PRO A 292 -21.64 20.80 14.32
C PRO A 292 -21.78 21.28 15.77
N GLU A 293 -20.67 21.73 16.36
CA GLU A 293 -20.60 22.26 17.72
C GLU A 293 -21.45 23.53 17.86
N ASN A 294 -21.36 24.42 16.87
CA ASN A 294 -22.12 25.66 16.82
C ASN A 294 -23.61 25.39 16.56
N LEU A 295 -23.95 24.42 15.71
CA LEU A 295 -25.34 24.04 15.44
C LEU A 295 -26.07 23.53 16.69
N LYS A 296 -25.40 22.71 17.52
CA LYS A 296 -25.94 22.27 18.82
C LYS A 296 -26.00 23.39 19.84
N GLU A 297 -25.03 24.31 19.81
CA GLU A 297 -25.07 25.49 20.67
C GLU A 297 -26.27 26.38 20.33
N PHE A 298 -26.56 26.57 19.04
CA PHE A 298 -27.72 27.31 18.56
C PHE A 298 -29.05 26.65 18.94
N GLU A 299 -29.16 25.33 18.81
CA GLU A 299 -30.30 24.55 19.28
C GLU A 299 -30.62 24.85 20.75
N ARG A 300 -29.60 24.77 21.61
CA ARG A 300 -29.72 25.03 23.06
C ARG A 300 -30.05 26.49 23.38
N LEU A 301 -29.40 27.45 22.72
CA LEU A 301 -29.59 28.88 22.98
C LEU A 301 -30.98 29.38 22.56
N LEU A 302 -31.55 28.79 21.52
CA LEU A 302 -32.85 29.15 20.99
C LEU A 302 -33.98 28.27 21.53
N GLY A 303 -33.69 27.12 22.13
CA GLY A 303 -34.72 26.13 22.50
C GLY A 303 -35.45 25.62 21.27
N ALA A 304 -34.72 25.42 20.17
CA ALA A 304 -35.23 24.85 18.92
C ALA A 304 -34.87 23.36 18.86
N LYS A 305 -35.40 22.62 17.88
CA LYS A 305 -34.96 21.25 17.60
C LYS A 305 -34.23 21.17 16.27
N LEU A 306 -33.10 20.46 16.24
CA LEU A 306 -32.33 20.25 15.03
C LEU A 306 -32.94 19.13 14.18
N TYR A 307 -33.24 19.40 12.91
CA TYR A 307 -33.73 18.43 11.94
C TYR A 307 -32.69 18.21 10.84
N SER A 308 -32.56 16.94 10.42
CA SER A 308 -31.79 16.58 9.23
C SER A 308 -32.55 17.00 7.97
N PHE A 309 -31.79 17.38 6.94
CA PHE A 309 -32.31 17.93 5.69
C PHE A 309 -33.10 16.91 4.84
N SER A 310 -32.98 15.62 5.18
CA SER A 310 -33.48 14.47 4.42
C SER A 310 -34.84 13.91 4.90
N ASP A 311 -35.28 14.22 6.11
CA ASP A 311 -36.56 13.73 6.68
C ASP A 311 -37.43 14.89 7.16
N VAL A 312 -38.53 15.14 6.45
CA VAL A 312 -39.43 16.30 6.67
C VAL A 312 -40.70 15.92 7.45
N GLU A 313 -40.97 14.62 7.64
CA GLU A 313 -42.28 14.10 8.09
C GLU A 313 -42.29 13.48 9.50
N ALA A 314 -41.14 13.20 10.12
CA ALA A 314 -41.09 12.60 11.46
C ALA A 314 -40.44 13.55 12.48
N PRO A 315 -41.17 14.07 13.48
CA PRO A 315 -40.54 14.70 14.63
C PRO A 315 -39.78 13.65 15.43
N ILE A 316 -38.62 14.06 15.94
CA ILE A 316 -37.82 13.27 16.87
C ILE A 316 -38.64 13.12 18.16
N SER A 317 -39.11 11.91 18.46
CA SER A 317 -39.92 11.60 19.65
C SER A 317 -39.22 10.55 20.54
N ASP A 318 -39.69 10.34 21.76
CA ASP A 318 -39.16 9.31 22.68
C ASP A 318 -39.27 7.88 22.11
N GLU A 319 -40.14 7.66 21.13
CA GLU A 319 -40.31 6.39 20.41
C GLU A 319 -39.44 6.32 19.13
N ASN A 320 -38.87 7.44 18.68
CA ASN A 320 -37.89 7.52 17.61
C ASN A 320 -36.75 8.50 17.95
N PRO A 321 -35.96 8.22 19.02
CA PRO A 321 -34.98 9.18 19.53
C PRO A 321 -33.76 9.22 18.62
N LEU A 322 -33.58 10.34 17.92
CA LEU A 322 -32.29 10.77 17.34
C LEU A 322 -31.28 11.21 18.42
N SER A 323 -31.59 10.97 19.69
CA SER A 323 -30.64 10.96 20.81
C SER A 323 -30.53 9.58 21.45
N ALA A 324 -30.09 8.58 20.69
CA ALA A 324 -29.50 7.40 21.29
C ALA A 324 -27.99 7.65 21.45
N LYS A 325 -27.47 7.46 22.67
CA LYS A 325 -26.06 7.08 22.85
C LYS A 325 -25.77 5.95 21.85
N GLY A 326 -24.99 6.21 20.80
CA GLY A 326 -24.63 5.20 19.80
C GLY A 326 -24.87 5.57 18.32
N GLN A 327 -25.41 6.74 17.98
CA GLN A 327 -25.42 7.22 16.59
C GLN A 327 -24.07 7.86 16.24
N GLN A 328 -23.45 7.40 15.16
CA GLN A 328 -22.13 7.85 14.69
C GLN A 328 -22.24 8.37 13.26
N LEU A 329 -21.43 9.38 12.96
CA LEU A 329 -21.19 9.86 11.61
C LEU A 329 -19.93 9.18 11.10
N ALA A 330 -19.93 8.70 9.87
CA ALA A 330 -18.69 8.34 9.22
C ALA A 330 -18.65 8.76 7.76
N GLU A 331 -17.43 9.02 7.32
CA GLU A 331 -17.14 9.27 5.92
C GLU A 331 -16.91 7.94 5.23
N ILE A 332 -17.42 7.80 4.01
CA ILE A 332 -17.38 6.58 3.22
C ILE A 332 -16.82 6.96 1.85
N ILE A 333 -15.61 6.48 1.53
CA ILE A 333 -14.99 6.72 0.22
C ILE A 333 -15.41 5.61 -0.73
N VAL A 334 -15.83 6.01 -1.94
CA VAL A 334 -16.11 5.10 -3.05
C VAL A 334 -14.79 4.65 -3.68
N THR A 335 -14.50 3.34 -3.61
CA THR A 335 -13.31 2.69 -4.18
C THR A 335 -13.66 1.88 -5.43
N GLU A 336 -12.66 1.44 -6.21
CA GLU A 336 -12.89 0.70 -7.48
C GLU A 336 -13.66 -0.61 -7.30
N HIS A 337 -13.54 -1.23 -6.13
CA HIS A 337 -14.22 -2.49 -5.79
C HIS A 337 -15.59 -2.27 -5.14
N SER A 338 -15.99 -1.01 -4.92
CA SER A 338 -17.23 -0.70 -4.22
C SER A 338 -18.44 -0.96 -5.10
N PRO A 339 -19.52 -1.58 -4.57
CA PRO A 339 -20.79 -1.71 -5.30
C PRO A 339 -21.46 -0.35 -5.60
N LEU A 340 -20.92 0.74 -5.04
CA LEU A 340 -21.37 2.11 -5.28
C LEU A 340 -20.71 2.74 -6.51
N PHE A 341 -19.60 2.19 -7.00
CA PHE A 341 -18.88 2.74 -8.15
C PHE A 341 -19.73 2.73 -9.43
N GLN A 342 -19.85 3.89 -10.09
CA GLN A 342 -20.68 4.12 -11.28
C GLN A 342 -22.16 3.77 -11.09
N THR A 343 -22.66 3.92 -9.86
CA THR A 343 -24.09 3.76 -9.55
C THR A 343 -24.64 4.99 -8.85
N THR A 344 -25.97 5.09 -8.76
CA THR A 344 -26.65 6.11 -7.96
C THR A 344 -27.07 5.54 -6.62
N LEU A 345 -27.16 6.38 -5.59
CA LEU A 345 -27.59 5.96 -4.25
C LEU A 345 -28.98 5.32 -4.24
N ARG A 346 -29.88 5.80 -5.12
CA ARG A 346 -31.23 5.24 -5.32
C ARG A 346 -31.17 3.83 -5.90
N ARG A 347 -30.37 3.63 -6.97
CA ARG A 347 -30.24 2.32 -7.63
C ARG A 347 -29.55 1.30 -6.73
N ALA A 348 -28.58 1.75 -5.93
CA ALA A 348 -27.90 0.93 -4.94
C ALA A 348 -28.76 0.61 -3.70
N ARG A 349 -29.92 1.28 -3.54
CA ARG A 349 -30.78 1.21 -2.34
C ARG A 349 -29.97 1.38 -1.05
N PHE A 350 -29.09 2.38 -1.04
CA PHE A 350 -28.07 2.53 0.00
C PHE A 350 -28.66 2.56 1.42
N ALA A 351 -29.72 3.35 1.64
CA ALA A 351 -30.35 3.49 2.95
C ALA A 351 -30.98 2.19 3.45
N GLU A 352 -31.68 1.45 2.58
CA GLU A 352 -32.29 0.16 2.92
C GLU A 352 -31.24 -0.93 3.12
N ARG A 353 -30.20 -0.95 2.28
CA ARG A 353 -29.17 -1.99 2.28
C ARG A 353 -28.24 -1.88 3.46
N TYR A 354 -27.87 -0.66 3.85
CA TYR A 354 -26.86 -0.43 4.87
C TYR A 354 -27.44 0.15 6.18
N GLY A 355 -28.71 0.54 6.20
CA GLY A 355 -29.32 1.15 7.39
C GLY A 355 -28.63 2.46 7.79
N LEU A 356 -28.09 3.19 6.80
CA LEU A 356 -27.34 4.43 6.97
C LEU A 356 -28.00 5.53 6.15
N ALA A 357 -28.20 6.69 6.76
CA ALA A 357 -28.69 7.88 6.07
C ALA A 357 -27.52 8.66 5.49
N ILE A 358 -27.55 8.98 4.19
CA ILE A 358 -26.55 9.88 3.59
C ILE A 358 -26.87 11.32 3.97
N VAL A 359 -25.91 11.96 4.61
CA VAL A 359 -25.95 13.34 5.07
C VAL A 359 -25.35 14.28 4.03
N ALA A 360 -24.26 13.88 3.35
CA ALA A 360 -23.60 14.70 2.34
C ALA A 360 -22.80 13.87 1.32
N ILE A 361 -22.48 14.47 0.17
CA ILE A 361 -21.52 13.95 -0.81
C ILE A 361 -20.49 15.04 -1.11
N HIS A 362 -19.21 14.69 -1.09
CA HIS A 362 -18.10 15.55 -1.46
C HIS A 362 -17.36 14.98 -2.67
N ARG A 363 -17.04 15.85 -3.63
CA ARG A 363 -16.32 15.51 -4.85
C ARG A 363 -15.07 16.38 -4.99
N THR A 364 -13.92 15.74 -5.25
CA THR A 364 -12.59 16.37 -5.35
C THR A 364 -12.50 17.49 -6.40
N SER A 365 -13.39 17.52 -7.40
CA SER A 365 -13.42 18.56 -8.44
C SER A 365 -14.07 19.89 -8.04
N GLY A 366 -14.55 20.03 -6.79
CA GLY A 366 -15.08 21.30 -6.27
C GLY A 366 -16.47 21.71 -6.77
N ALA A 367 -17.19 20.82 -7.47
CA ALA A 367 -18.56 21.09 -7.92
C ALA A 367 -19.56 20.92 -6.76
N SER A 368 -20.31 21.98 -6.43
CA SER A 368 -21.38 21.92 -5.42
C SER A 368 -22.59 21.15 -5.95
N ILE A 369 -23.03 20.12 -5.24
CA ILE A 369 -24.25 19.36 -5.58
C ILE A 369 -25.47 20.17 -5.09
N ARG A 370 -26.41 20.49 -5.99
CA ARG A 370 -27.64 21.25 -5.68
C ARG A 370 -28.70 20.33 -5.05
N ARG A 371 -29.56 20.85 -4.17
CA ARG A 371 -30.69 20.11 -3.57
C ARG A 371 -31.64 19.63 -4.68
N GLY A 372 -31.81 18.30 -4.78
CA GLY A 372 -32.68 17.61 -5.75
C GLY A 372 -32.08 16.31 -6.31
N ASP A 373 -30.75 16.22 -6.44
CA ASP A 373 -30.09 15.16 -7.23
C ASP A 373 -29.26 14.15 -6.43
N ILE A 374 -29.13 14.26 -5.09
CA ILE A 374 -28.19 13.40 -4.32
C ILE A 374 -28.48 11.91 -4.52
N SER A 375 -29.75 11.52 -4.51
CA SER A 375 -30.15 10.11 -4.72
C SER A 375 -29.91 9.61 -6.15
N ASP A 376 -29.90 10.52 -7.13
CA ASP A 376 -29.80 10.24 -8.56
C ASP A 376 -28.44 10.64 -9.16
N THR A 377 -27.51 11.11 -8.31
CA THR A 377 -26.15 11.44 -8.70
C THR A 377 -25.33 10.16 -8.87
N GLU A 378 -24.67 10.02 -10.01
CA GLU A 378 -23.70 8.93 -10.23
C GLU A 378 -22.42 9.15 -9.41
N LEU A 379 -22.08 8.14 -8.63
CA LEU A 379 -20.90 8.11 -7.77
C LEU A 379 -19.67 7.68 -8.57
N HIS A 380 -18.59 8.45 -8.41
CA HIS A 380 -17.31 8.22 -9.05
C HIS A 380 -16.27 7.75 -8.05
N LEU A 381 -15.18 7.18 -8.56
CA LEU A 381 -14.03 6.81 -7.74
C LEU A 381 -13.49 8.04 -7.00
N GLY A 382 -13.33 7.92 -5.67
CA GLY A 382 -12.84 9.00 -4.81
C GLY A 382 -13.91 9.97 -4.30
N ASP A 383 -15.18 9.81 -4.70
CA ASP A 383 -16.29 10.53 -4.06
C ASP A 383 -16.37 10.11 -2.57
N VAL A 384 -16.61 11.08 -1.69
CA VAL A 384 -16.72 10.88 -0.23
C VAL A 384 -18.15 11.12 0.20
N LEU A 385 -18.80 10.09 0.73
CA LEU A 385 -20.14 10.14 1.26
C LEU A 385 -20.08 10.33 2.78
N LEU A 386 -20.83 11.26 3.33
CA LEU A 386 -21.04 11.33 4.77
C LEU A 386 -22.31 10.57 5.11
N ALA A 387 -22.20 9.55 5.94
CA ALA A 387 -23.30 8.71 6.36
C ALA A 387 -23.50 8.78 7.88
N GLN A 388 -24.76 8.76 8.32
CA GLN A 388 -25.14 8.72 9.73
C GLN A 388 -25.94 7.46 10.01
N GLY A 389 -25.62 6.78 11.11
CA GLY A 389 -26.39 5.63 11.56
C GLY A 389 -25.93 5.10 12.91
N ALA A 390 -26.53 3.99 13.34
CA ALA A 390 -26.12 3.32 14.56
C ALA A 390 -24.68 2.78 14.43
N ALA A 391 -23.89 2.87 15.50
CA ALA A 391 -22.52 2.36 15.54
C ALA A 391 -22.40 0.90 15.06
N ASP A 392 -23.42 0.09 15.30
CA ASP A 392 -23.45 -1.32 14.86
C ASP A 392 -23.65 -1.44 13.33
N ASN A 393 -24.46 -0.58 12.71
CA ASN A 393 -24.61 -0.53 11.24
C ASN A 393 -23.34 -0.02 10.58
N LEU A 394 -22.67 0.98 11.19
CA LEU A 394 -21.38 1.46 10.75
C LEU A 394 -20.26 0.42 10.92
N LYS A 395 -20.29 -0.39 11.98
CA LYS A 395 -19.39 -1.53 12.12
C LYS A 395 -19.68 -2.61 11.09
N GLU A 396 -20.94 -2.87 10.77
CA GLU A 396 -21.31 -3.89 9.78
C GLU A 396 -20.82 -3.51 8.38
N ILE A 397 -21.02 -2.26 7.95
CA ILE A 397 -20.51 -1.80 6.65
C ILE A 397 -18.97 -1.81 6.60
N LYS A 398 -18.32 -1.49 7.71
CA LYS A 398 -16.86 -1.54 7.86
C LYS A 398 -16.32 -2.98 7.80
N ASN A 399 -17.01 -3.93 8.43
CA ASN A 399 -16.63 -5.35 8.44
C ASN A 399 -16.89 -6.04 7.09
N ARG A 400 -17.87 -5.58 6.32
CA ARG A 400 -18.15 -6.11 4.97
C ARG A 400 -17.10 -5.72 3.94
N GLY A 401 -16.37 -4.62 4.14
CA GLY A 401 -15.31 -4.18 3.22
C GLY A 401 -15.80 -3.58 1.88
N ASP A 402 -17.10 -3.44 1.68
CA ASP A 402 -17.73 -2.90 0.46
C ASP A 402 -17.34 -1.42 0.18
N VAL A 403 -16.94 -0.68 1.22
CA VAL A 403 -16.61 0.75 1.16
C VAL A 403 -15.57 1.12 2.21
N LEU A 404 -14.76 2.15 1.92
CA LEU A 404 -13.73 2.60 2.85
C LEU A 404 -14.32 3.62 3.83
N VAL A 405 -14.54 3.22 5.09
CA VAL A 405 -15.07 4.11 6.12
C VAL A 405 -13.93 4.87 6.82
N LEU A 406 -13.82 6.17 6.55
CA LEU A 406 -12.99 7.13 7.27
C LEU A 406 -13.74 7.57 8.53
N ASP A 407 -13.53 6.84 9.61
CA ASP A 407 -13.84 7.33 10.95
C ASP A 407 -12.50 7.57 11.67
N ALA A 408 -12.39 8.67 12.41
CA ALA A 408 -11.14 9.10 13.08
C ALA A 408 -10.60 8.06 14.08
N THR A 409 -11.41 7.05 14.39
CA THR A 409 -10.99 5.80 15.00
C THR A 409 -11.02 4.68 13.97
N VAL A 410 -9.83 4.37 13.42
CA VAL A 410 -9.59 3.14 12.67
C VAL A 410 -9.73 1.94 13.62
N ASP A 411 -10.95 1.56 13.94
CA ASP A 411 -11.25 0.23 14.46
C ASP A 411 -11.03 -0.79 13.34
N LEU A 412 -9.77 -1.17 13.13
CA LEU A 412 -9.43 -2.42 12.45
C LEU A 412 -10.15 -3.59 13.15
N PRO A 413 -10.65 -4.59 12.39
CA PRO A 413 -11.39 -5.71 12.96
C PRO A 413 -10.62 -6.33 14.12
N HIS A 414 -11.28 -6.38 15.27
CA HIS A 414 -10.80 -7.11 16.43
C HIS A 414 -11.23 -8.56 16.27
N THR A 415 -10.27 -9.42 16.01
CA THR A 415 -10.47 -10.86 15.98
C THR A 415 -9.67 -11.46 17.12
N ASN A 416 -10.32 -12.31 17.93
CA ASN A 416 -9.69 -13.07 19.02
C ASN A 416 -8.52 -13.96 18.53
N GLU A 417 -8.45 -14.13 17.21
CA GLU A 417 -7.50 -14.91 16.44
C GLU A 417 -6.16 -14.18 16.21
N ALA A 418 -6.07 -12.87 16.46
CA ALA A 418 -4.85 -12.07 16.33
C ALA A 418 -3.61 -12.66 17.06
N PRO A 419 -3.66 -12.99 18.37
CA PRO A 419 -2.51 -13.58 19.07
C PRO A 419 -2.14 -14.95 18.53
N LEU A 420 -3.12 -15.74 18.07
CA LEU A 420 -2.89 -17.06 17.51
C LEU A 420 -2.20 -16.97 16.15
N ALA A 421 -2.65 -16.06 15.27
CA ALA A 421 -2.00 -15.81 13.99
C ALA A 421 -0.55 -15.33 14.16
N LEU A 422 -0.31 -14.44 15.14
CA LEU A 422 1.04 -13.99 15.49
C LEU A 422 1.90 -15.14 16.00
N ALA A 423 1.35 -16.02 16.85
CA ALA A 423 2.06 -17.19 17.38
C ALA A 423 2.43 -18.19 16.28
N ILE A 424 1.52 -18.45 15.33
CA ILE A 424 1.79 -19.32 14.18
C ILE A 424 2.90 -18.71 13.32
N MET A 425 2.82 -17.42 13.01
CA MET A 425 3.87 -16.73 12.24
C MET A 425 5.22 -16.76 12.94
N LEU A 426 5.24 -16.50 14.25
CA LEU A 426 6.46 -16.59 15.04
C LEU A 426 7.04 -18.01 15.02
N MET A 427 6.19 -19.04 15.11
CA MET A 427 6.62 -20.43 15.00
C MET A 427 7.25 -20.72 13.63
N VAL A 428 6.60 -20.31 12.53
CA VAL A 428 7.12 -20.49 11.16
C VAL A 428 8.50 -19.85 11.02
N VAL A 429 8.63 -18.60 11.48
CA VAL A 429 9.89 -17.84 11.43
C VAL A 429 10.96 -18.52 12.28
N LEU A 430 10.67 -18.92 13.52
CA LEU A 430 11.66 -19.55 14.40
C LEU A 430 12.13 -20.91 13.86
N LEU A 431 11.22 -21.74 13.34
CA LEU A 431 11.59 -23.04 12.77
C LEU A 431 12.49 -22.90 11.53
N ALA A 432 12.19 -21.93 10.66
CA ALA A 432 13.02 -21.63 9.51
C ALA A 432 14.36 -21.01 9.92
N ALA A 433 14.36 -20.11 10.92
CA ALA A 433 15.54 -19.44 11.43
C ALA A 433 16.56 -20.39 12.05
N PHE A 434 16.10 -21.36 12.84
CA PHE A 434 16.97 -22.37 13.45
C PHE A 434 17.37 -23.49 12.48
N GLY A 435 16.91 -23.43 11.22
CA GLY A 435 17.23 -24.43 10.21
C GLY A 435 16.63 -25.81 10.49
N ILE A 436 15.55 -25.88 11.29
CA ILE A 436 14.89 -27.14 11.64
C ILE A 436 14.18 -27.73 10.41
N ALA A 437 13.60 -26.87 9.56
CA ALA A 437 13.00 -27.23 8.28
C ALA A 437 13.15 -26.08 7.28
N SER A 438 13.01 -26.36 5.98
CA SER A 438 13.04 -25.31 4.95
C SER A 438 11.85 -24.36 5.10
N ILE A 439 12.03 -23.12 4.66
CA ILE A 439 10.99 -22.10 4.76
C ILE A 439 9.70 -22.51 4.06
N THR A 440 9.81 -23.25 2.95
CA THR A 440 8.70 -23.79 2.20
C THR A 440 7.84 -24.70 3.07
N VAL A 441 8.48 -25.63 3.78
CA VAL A 441 7.81 -26.62 4.62
C VAL A 441 7.17 -25.96 5.83
N THR A 442 7.90 -25.07 6.51
CA THR A 442 7.36 -24.36 7.69
C THR A 442 6.22 -23.43 7.30
N ALA A 443 6.33 -22.70 6.18
CA ALA A 443 5.27 -21.84 5.70
C ALA A 443 4.02 -22.64 5.33
N LEU A 444 4.15 -23.76 4.61
CA LEU A 444 3.02 -24.63 4.24
C LEU A 444 2.30 -25.18 5.47
N ALA A 445 3.06 -25.65 6.46
CA ALA A 445 2.51 -26.09 7.73
C ALA A 445 1.79 -24.94 8.46
N GLY A 446 2.39 -23.74 8.49
CA GLY A 446 1.80 -22.54 9.07
C GLY A 446 0.48 -22.14 8.41
N MET A 447 0.43 -22.16 7.07
CA MET A 447 -0.80 -21.89 6.31
C MET A 447 -1.89 -22.90 6.66
N GLY A 448 -1.54 -24.19 6.70
CA GLY A 448 -2.46 -25.26 7.12
C GLY A 448 -3.00 -25.03 8.53
N LEU A 449 -2.12 -24.65 9.48
CA LEU A 449 -2.52 -24.31 10.84
C LEU A 449 -3.47 -23.10 10.86
N MET A 450 -3.17 -22.01 10.14
CA MET A 450 -4.05 -20.83 10.09
C MET A 450 -5.44 -21.14 9.51
N LEU A 451 -5.52 -21.99 8.50
CA LEU A 451 -6.78 -22.47 7.93
C LEU A 451 -7.55 -23.35 8.94
N MET A 452 -6.85 -24.26 9.62
CA MET A 452 -7.45 -25.14 10.64
C MET A 452 -7.98 -24.36 11.85
N THR A 453 -7.23 -23.35 12.30
CA THR A 453 -7.61 -22.50 13.43
C THR A 453 -8.59 -21.39 13.06
N ARG A 454 -9.01 -21.31 11.78
CA ARG A 454 -9.90 -20.29 11.23
C ARG A 454 -9.37 -18.85 11.39
N CYS A 455 -8.05 -18.69 11.49
CA CYS A 455 -7.41 -17.38 11.36
C CYS A 455 -7.58 -16.83 9.94
N LEU A 456 -7.74 -17.71 8.95
CA LEU A 456 -7.86 -17.38 7.55
C LEU A 456 -8.89 -18.32 6.88
N THR A 457 -9.68 -17.81 5.94
CA THR A 457 -10.58 -18.62 5.10
C THR A 457 -9.92 -18.99 3.76
N TRP A 458 -10.49 -19.96 3.04
CA TRP A 458 -10.04 -20.28 1.67
C TRP A 458 -10.21 -19.11 0.69
N GLN A 459 -11.20 -18.25 0.93
CA GLN A 459 -11.42 -17.07 0.11
C GLN A 459 -10.31 -16.04 0.36
N ASP A 460 -9.97 -15.78 1.63
CA ASP A 460 -8.82 -14.94 1.98
C ASP A 460 -7.51 -15.50 1.40
N ALA A 461 -7.34 -16.83 1.39
CA ALA A 461 -6.17 -17.48 0.77
C ALA A 461 -6.11 -17.20 -0.73
N ALA A 462 -7.23 -17.34 -1.44
CA ALA A 462 -7.31 -17.05 -2.86
C ALA A 462 -7.07 -15.56 -3.17
N ASP A 463 -7.65 -14.67 -2.37
CA ASP A 463 -7.51 -13.21 -2.49
C ASP A 463 -6.07 -12.74 -2.17
N ALA A 464 -5.35 -13.49 -1.33
CA ALA A 464 -3.95 -13.22 -1.02
C ALA A 464 -3.02 -13.50 -2.20
N LEU A 465 -3.39 -14.41 -3.11
CA LEU A 465 -2.53 -14.82 -4.22
C LEU A 465 -2.57 -13.80 -5.35
N SER A 466 -1.39 -13.32 -5.73
CA SER A 466 -1.24 -12.40 -6.84
C SER A 466 -0.87 -13.16 -8.11
N THR A 467 -1.79 -13.22 -9.06
CA THR A 467 -1.55 -13.77 -10.41
C THR A 467 -0.31 -13.15 -11.05
N GLN A 468 -0.10 -11.85 -10.86
CA GLN A 468 1.10 -11.14 -11.28
C GLN A 468 2.39 -11.75 -10.73
N VAL A 469 2.45 -12.00 -9.42
CA VAL A 469 3.64 -12.53 -8.75
C VAL A 469 3.90 -13.98 -9.18
N ILE A 470 2.83 -14.78 -9.32
CA ILE A 470 2.94 -16.16 -9.79
C ILE A 470 3.50 -16.21 -11.21
N LEU A 471 2.92 -15.45 -12.14
CA LEU A 471 3.34 -15.44 -13.54
C LEU A 471 4.75 -14.87 -13.70
N ILE A 472 5.10 -13.79 -13.00
CA ILE A 472 6.44 -13.23 -13.14
C ILE A 472 7.49 -14.21 -12.66
N VAL A 473 7.31 -14.86 -11.51
CA VAL A 473 8.26 -15.86 -10.99
C VAL A 473 8.42 -17.02 -11.96
N ALA A 474 7.31 -17.63 -12.40
CA ALA A 474 7.35 -18.78 -13.31
C ALA A 474 8.03 -18.45 -14.64
N VAL A 475 7.62 -17.36 -15.30
CA VAL A 475 8.19 -16.94 -16.59
C VAL A 475 9.65 -16.52 -16.46
N SER A 476 10.01 -16.01 -15.30
CA SER A 476 11.36 -15.58 -15.03
C SER A 476 12.33 -16.73 -14.77
N LEU A 477 11.89 -17.78 -14.09
CA LEU A 477 12.66 -19.02 -13.97
C LEU A 477 12.87 -19.63 -15.37
N ALA A 478 11.82 -19.65 -16.20
CA ALA A 478 11.92 -20.10 -17.58
C ALA A 478 12.91 -19.27 -18.42
N LEU A 479 12.86 -17.94 -18.30
CA LEU A 479 13.75 -17.03 -19.02
C LEU A 479 15.20 -17.14 -18.53
N GLY A 480 15.41 -17.29 -17.22
CA GLY A 480 16.73 -17.53 -16.63
C GLY A 480 17.33 -18.86 -17.08
N HIS A 481 16.53 -19.93 -17.09
CA HIS A 481 16.93 -21.24 -17.60
C HIS A 481 17.30 -21.18 -19.09
N ALA A 482 16.47 -20.54 -19.92
CA ALA A 482 16.77 -20.33 -21.33
C ALA A 482 18.09 -19.55 -21.52
N LEU A 483 18.30 -18.47 -20.76
CA LEU A 483 19.48 -17.62 -20.86
C LEU A 483 20.77 -18.36 -20.50
N MET A 484 20.73 -19.23 -19.49
CA MET A 484 21.86 -20.08 -19.11
C MET A 484 22.07 -21.21 -20.13
N ALA A 485 21.00 -21.88 -20.55
CA ALA A 485 21.07 -23.00 -21.48
C ALA A 485 21.65 -22.57 -22.84
N THR A 486 21.28 -21.40 -23.36
CA THR A 486 21.82 -20.92 -24.64
C THR A 486 23.23 -20.35 -24.53
N GLY A 487 23.66 -19.88 -23.34
CA GLY A 487 24.96 -19.22 -23.16
C GLY A 487 24.90 -17.69 -23.14
N GLY A 488 23.69 -17.12 -23.07
CA GLY A 488 23.47 -15.68 -23.08
C GLY A 488 23.91 -15.00 -21.79
N ALA A 489 23.79 -15.67 -20.64
CA ALA A 489 24.28 -15.15 -19.36
C ALA A 489 25.81 -15.01 -19.39
N GLU A 490 26.52 -15.99 -19.96
CA GLU A 490 27.96 -15.98 -20.14
C GLU A 490 28.41 -14.87 -21.09
N TYR A 491 27.66 -14.63 -22.17
CA TYR A 491 27.93 -13.52 -23.09
C TYR A 491 27.80 -12.15 -22.41
N LEU A 492 26.72 -11.94 -21.64
CA LEU A 492 26.51 -10.70 -20.89
C LEU A 492 27.56 -10.52 -19.78
N ALA A 493 27.89 -11.59 -19.07
CA ALA A 493 28.94 -11.60 -18.08
C ALA A 493 30.31 -11.27 -18.68
N HIS A 494 30.63 -11.81 -19.86
CA HIS A 494 31.89 -11.50 -20.55
C HIS A 494 31.96 -10.02 -20.95
N SER A 495 30.86 -9.47 -21.46
CA SER A 495 30.74 -8.06 -21.81
C SER A 495 30.93 -7.16 -20.59
N TYR A 496 30.33 -7.54 -19.45
CA TYR A 496 30.49 -6.83 -18.20
C TYR A 496 31.94 -6.91 -17.68
N VAL A 497 32.52 -8.10 -17.60
CA VAL A 497 33.90 -8.34 -17.13
C VAL A 497 34.91 -7.61 -18.01
N ALA A 498 34.68 -7.52 -19.32
CA ALA A 498 35.54 -6.75 -20.23
C ALA A 498 35.52 -5.24 -19.91
N LEU A 499 34.37 -4.68 -19.50
CA LEU A 499 34.25 -3.26 -19.14
C LEU A 499 34.96 -2.94 -17.81
N VAL A 500 34.96 -3.86 -16.87
CA VAL A 500 35.55 -3.69 -15.52
C VAL A 500 36.90 -4.41 -15.38
N ALA A 501 37.52 -4.79 -16.49
CA ALA A 501 38.77 -5.53 -16.49
C ALA A 501 39.87 -4.77 -15.72
N GLY A 502 40.50 -5.46 -14.77
CA GLY A 502 41.55 -4.89 -13.92
C GLY A 502 41.05 -4.15 -12.67
N TRP A 503 39.73 -4.06 -12.45
CA TRP A 503 39.19 -3.49 -11.22
C TRP A 503 39.31 -4.49 -10.05
N PRO A 504 39.45 -4.00 -8.80
CA PRO A 504 39.35 -4.84 -7.62
C PRO A 504 37.99 -5.58 -7.55
N PRO A 505 37.93 -6.84 -7.10
CA PRO A 505 36.68 -7.61 -6.97
C PRO A 505 35.55 -6.87 -6.23
N GLU A 506 35.90 -6.09 -5.21
CA GLU A 506 34.97 -5.28 -4.42
C GLU A 506 34.29 -4.20 -5.28
N MET A 507 35.06 -3.57 -6.17
CA MET A 507 34.57 -2.55 -7.10
C MET A 507 33.69 -3.16 -8.20
N ILE A 508 34.00 -4.39 -8.63
CA ILE A 508 33.18 -5.14 -9.59
C ILE A 508 31.80 -5.41 -8.99
N ILE A 509 31.74 -5.91 -7.75
CA ILE A 509 30.48 -6.16 -7.04
C ILE A 509 29.70 -4.85 -6.82
N SER A 510 30.40 -3.79 -6.40
CA SER A 510 29.81 -2.46 -6.23
C SER A 510 29.21 -1.92 -7.53
N GLY A 511 29.93 -2.06 -8.66
CA GLY A 511 29.46 -1.66 -9.98
C GLY A 511 28.24 -2.47 -10.45
N LEU A 512 28.22 -3.78 -10.20
CA LEU A 512 27.08 -4.65 -10.52
C LEU A 512 25.86 -4.25 -9.70
N MET A 513 26.04 -4.02 -8.40
CA MET A 513 24.96 -3.56 -7.51
C MET A 513 24.39 -2.21 -7.96
N LEU A 514 25.25 -1.26 -8.37
CA LEU A 514 24.81 0.02 -8.91
C LEU A 514 24.05 -0.12 -10.22
N LEU A 515 24.53 -0.97 -11.13
CA LEU A 515 23.85 -1.27 -12.38
C LEU A 515 22.44 -1.81 -12.11
N MET A 516 22.31 -2.72 -11.14
CA MET A 516 21.03 -3.28 -10.73
C MET A 516 20.12 -2.23 -10.07
N ALA A 517 20.68 -1.33 -9.25
CA ALA A 517 19.95 -0.21 -8.65
C ALA A 517 19.42 0.77 -9.70
N ILE A 518 20.17 1.01 -10.78
CA ILE A 518 19.68 1.84 -11.89
C ILE A 518 18.56 1.09 -12.63
N LEU A 519 18.78 -0.18 -12.96
CA LEU A 519 17.82 -0.99 -13.72
C LEU A 519 16.48 -1.12 -12.99
N THR A 520 16.50 -1.33 -11.67
CA THR A 520 15.29 -1.49 -10.85
C THR A 520 14.44 -0.21 -10.72
N ASN A 521 15.01 0.96 -11.03
CA ASN A 521 14.24 2.20 -11.05
C ASN A 521 13.58 2.49 -12.41
N VAL A 522 13.95 1.72 -13.44
CA VAL A 522 13.43 1.82 -14.80
C VAL A 522 12.44 0.68 -15.09
N VAL A 523 12.73 -0.52 -14.59
CA VAL A 523 11.98 -1.76 -14.79
C VAL A 523 11.53 -2.29 -13.43
N SER A 524 10.66 -3.30 -13.38
CA SER A 524 10.22 -3.88 -12.10
C SER A 524 11.38 -4.56 -11.34
N ASN A 525 11.35 -4.47 -9.99
CA ASN A 525 12.34 -5.10 -9.11
C ASN A 525 12.53 -6.59 -9.40
N ASN A 526 11.41 -7.28 -9.64
CA ASN A 526 11.42 -8.69 -9.99
C ASN A 526 12.17 -8.89 -11.31
N ALA A 527 11.85 -8.16 -12.38
CA ALA A 527 12.56 -8.31 -13.66
C ALA A 527 14.07 -8.06 -13.55
N ALA A 528 14.46 -7.06 -12.76
CA ALA A 528 15.86 -6.77 -12.48
C ALA A 528 16.55 -7.98 -11.80
N ALA A 529 15.96 -8.53 -10.74
CA ALA A 529 16.48 -9.71 -10.05
C ALA A 529 16.64 -10.93 -10.98
N VAL A 530 15.63 -11.19 -11.81
CA VAL A 530 15.56 -12.34 -12.71
C VAL A 530 16.72 -12.37 -13.69
N ILE A 531 16.99 -11.23 -14.30
CA ILE A 531 18.02 -11.10 -15.31
C ILE A 531 19.39 -10.98 -14.63
N GLY A 532 19.45 -10.24 -13.52
CA GLY A 532 20.68 -10.00 -12.80
C GLY A 532 21.29 -11.27 -12.20
N THR A 533 20.49 -12.17 -11.63
CA THR A 533 21.02 -13.32 -10.86
C THR A 533 21.83 -14.30 -11.72
N PRO A 534 21.35 -14.79 -12.88
CA PRO A 534 22.14 -15.66 -13.75
C PRO A 534 23.42 -14.95 -14.23
N ILE A 535 23.32 -13.67 -14.63
CA ILE A 535 24.46 -12.88 -15.08
C ILE A 535 25.51 -12.74 -13.96
N ALA A 536 25.07 -12.47 -12.73
CA ALA A 536 25.94 -12.35 -11.56
C ALA A 536 26.70 -13.64 -11.25
N ILE A 537 26.02 -14.79 -11.36
CA ILE A 537 26.64 -16.11 -11.21
C ILE A 537 27.68 -16.34 -12.32
N SER A 538 27.34 -16.05 -13.58
CA SER A 538 28.27 -16.16 -14.70
C SER A 538 29.48 -15.23 -14.55
N ILE A 539 29.31 -14.00 -14.03
CA ILE A 539 30.42 -13.07 -13.74
C ILE A 539 31.35 -13.70 -12.69
N ALA A 540 30.79 -14.20 -11.58
CA ALA A 540 31.57 -14.80 -10.51
C ALA A 540 32.38 -16.01 -11.00
N GLN A 541 31.74 -16.90 -11.78
CA GLN A 541 32.38 -18.06 -12.39
C GLN A 541 33.50 -17.66 -13.34
N GLN A 542 33.30 -16.64 -14.19
CA GLN A 542 34.34 -16.15 -15.11
C GLN A 542 35.55 -15.56 -14.38
N LEU A 543 35.33 -14.92 -13.23
CA LEU A 543 36.39 -14.35 -12.38
C LEU A 543 37.03 -15.38 -11.44
N GLY A 544 36.48 -16.60 -11.35
CA GLY A 544 36.93 -17.62 -10.40
C GLY A 544 36.68 -17.23 -8.94
N LEU A 545 35.63 -16.44 -8.67
CA LEU A 545 35.29 -15.93 -7.35
C LEU A 545 34.02 -16.62 -6.80
N PRO A 546 33.81 -16.59 -5.47
CA PRO A 546 32.56 -17.08 -4.89
C PRO A 546 31.33 -16.35 -5.47
N PRO A 547 30.25 -17.05 -5.85
CA PRO A 547 29.08 -16.44 -6.47
C PRO A 547 28.17 -15.68 -5.49
N VAL A 548 28.21 -16.04 -4.20
CA VAL A 548 27.32 -15.48 -3.16
C VAL A 548 27.35 -13.95 -3.10
N PRO A 549 28.52 -13.27 -3.02
CA PRO A 549 28.58 -11.81 -3.03
C PRO A 549 27.96 -11.15 -4.27
N PHE A 550 28.08 -11.76 -5.45
CA PHE A 550 27.52 -11.25 -6.70
C PHE A 550 25.99 -11.40 -6.73
N ILE A 551 25.48 -12.53 -6.24
CA ILE A 551 24.04 -12.77 -6.07
C ILE A 551 23.45 -11.74 -5.09
N LEU A 552 24.13 -11.50 -3.97
CA LEU A 552 23.68 -10.50 -2.99
C LEU A 552 23.76 -9.06 -3.52
N ALA A 553 24.73 -8.73 -4.38
CA ALA A 553 24.77 -7.45 -5.08
C ALA A 553 23.55 -7.26 -5.98
N VAL A 554 23.11 -8.30 -6.67
CA VAL A 554 21.85 -8.26 -7.45
C VAL A 554 20.64 -8.12 -6.52
N LEU A 555 20.57 -8.93 -5.47
CA LEU A 555 19.47 -8.90 -4.50
C LEU A 555 19.30 -7.49 -3.93
N PHE A 556 20.37 -6.90 -3.41
CA PHE A 556 20.31 -5.57 -2.84
C PHE A 556 20.06 -4.49 -3.89
N GLY A 557 20.76 -4.53 -5.02
CA GLY A 557 20.56 -3.57 -6.11
C GLY A 557 19.13 -3.57 -6.63
N ALA A 558 18.52 -4.75 -6.83
CA ALA A 558 17.14 -4.89 -7.28
C ALA A 558 16.11 -4.35 -6.27
N ASN A 559 16.45 -4.23 -4.98
CA ASN A 559 15.57 -3.65 -3.96
C ASN A 559 15.76 -2.13 -3.76
N MET A 560 16.72 -1.47 -4.44
CA MET A 560 16.98 -0.03 -4.32
C MET A 560 16.02 0.85 -5.16
N SER A 561 14.72 0.53 -5.14
CA SER A 561 13.66 1.22 -5.89
C SER A 561 13.19 2.50 -5.16
N TYR A 562 14.10 3.44 -4.90
CA TYR A 562 13.82 4.65 -4.12
C TYR A 562 13.63 5.92 -4.96
N ALA A 563 14.24 5.98 -6.15
CA ALA A 563 14.38 7.23 -6.90
C ALA A 563 13.10 7.62 -7.66
N THR A 564 12.28 6.66 -8.05
CA THR A 564 11.05 6.91 -8.80
C THR A 564 9.82 6.30 -8.11
N PRO A 565 8.64 6.95 -8.19
CA PRO A 565 7.41 6.41 -7.63
C PRO A 565 6.95 5.16 -8.39
N MET A 566 7.21 5.08 -9.70
CA MET A 566 6.79 3.97 -10.55
C MET A 566 7.58 2.69 -10.31
N ALA A 567 8.78 2.76 -9.72
CA ALA A 567 9.63 1.60 -9.50
C ALA A 567 8.97 0.54 -8.61
N TYR A 568 8.07 0.94 -7.71
CA TYR A 568 7.44 0.00 -6.79
C TYR A 568 6.00 0.37 -6.44
N LYS A 569 5.13 -0.64 -6.33
CA LYS A 569 3.69 -0.42 -6.10
C LYS A 569 3.40 0.39 -4.83
N THR A 570 4.11 0.14 -3.74
CA THR A 570 3.88 0.88 -2.48
C THR A 570 4.33 2.33 -2.56
N ASN A 571 5.33 2.63 -3.40
CA ASN A 571 5.74 4.02 -3.65
C ASN A 571 4.63 4.80 -4.35
N LEU A 572 3.86 4.18 -5.25
CA LEU A 572 2.70 4.81 -5.89
C LEU A 572 1.58 5.13 -4.91
N LEU A 573 1.29 4.21 -3.98
CA LEU A 573 0.30 4.45 -2.93
C LEU A 573 0.68 5.68 -2.09
N ILE A 574 1.95 5.77 -1.72
CA ILE A 574 2.48 6.90 -0.94
C ILE A 574 2.52 8.19 -1.77
N PHE A 575 2.94 8.09 -3.03
CA PHE A 575 2.96 9.20 -3.98
C PHE A 575 1.60 9.90 -4.07
N ASN A 576 0.55 9.10 -4.28
CA ASN A 576 -0.82 9.59 -4.37
C ASN A 576 -1.32 10.13 -3.02
N ALA A 577 -1.21 9.35 -1.95
CA ALA A 577 -1.76 9.74 -0.65
C ALA A 577 -1.10 11.00 -0.08
N GLY A 578 0.22 11.14 -0.22
CA GLY A 578 0.98 12.28 0.28
C GLY A 578 0.99 13.49 -0.65
N GLY A 579 0.39 13.41 -1.84
CA GLY A 579 0.39 14.50 -2.82
C GLY A 579 1.79 14.88 -3.32
N TYR A 580 2.68 13.90 -3.46
CA TYR A 580 4.07 14.13 -3.85
C TYR A 580 4.21 14.46 -5.34
N LYS A 581 5.29 15.14 -5.69
CA LYS A 581 5.76 15.26 -7.08
C LYS A 581 6.90 14.29 -7.35
N PHE A 582 7.12 13.97 -8.61
CA PHE A 582 8.23 13.08 -9.03
C PHE A 582 9.59 13.59 -8.52
N SER A 583 9.80 14.92 -8.54
CA SER A 583 11.00 15.58 -8.01
C SER A 583 11.22 15.33 -6.52
N ASP A 584 10.15 15.15 -5.74
CA ASP A 584 10.22 14.93 -4.30
C ASP A 584 10.81 13.54 -4.02
N PHE A 585 10.40 12.52 -4.79
CA PHE A 585 10.98 11.17 -4.76
C PHE A 585 12.46 11.18 -5.12
N MET A 586 12.85 11.85 -6.21
CA MET A 586 14.27 11.92 -6.58
C MET A 586 15.13 12.59 -5.50
N ARG A 587 14.60 13.65 -4.85
CA ARG A 587 15.33 14.42 -3.84
C ARG A 587 15.69 13.59 -2.60
N VAL A 588 14.84 12.65 -2.19
CA VAL A 588 15.09 11.79 -1.02
C VAL A 588 15.65 10.43 -1.44
N GLY A 589 15.11 9.87 -2.52
CA GLY A 589 15.43 8.53 -3.00
C GLY A 589 16.83 8.38 -3.56
N ILE A 590 17.36 9.37 -4.30
CA ILE A 590 18.73 9.30 -4.84
C ILE A 590 19.77 9.32 -3.71
N PRO A 591 19.73 10.25 -2.73
CA PRO A 591 20.65 10.19 -1.59
C PRO A 591 20.53 8.88 -0.82
N LEU A 592 19.32 8.38 -0.58
CA LEU A 592 19.12 7.09 0.07
C LEU A 592 19.76 5.95 -0.73
N THR A 593 19.58 5.91 -2.05
CA THR A 593 20.19 4.92 -2.94
C THR A 593 21.71 4.94 -2.80
N ILE A 594 22.33 6.12 -2.80
CA ILE A 594 23.77 6.28 -2.62
C ILE A 594 24.21 5.78 -1.24
N ILE A 595 23.48 6.13 -0.18
CA ILE A 595 23.79 5.68 1.20
C ILE A 595 23.75 4.15 1.28
N VAL A 596 22.68 3.53 0.79
CA VAL A 596 22.51 2.07 0.82
C VAL A 596 23.55 1.39 -0.06
N TRP A 597 23.80 1.91 -1.27
CA TRP A 597 24.81 1.38 -2.20
C TRP A 597 26.22 1.44 -1.63
N VAL A 598 26.66 2.59 -1.10
CA VAL A 598 28.00 2.73 -0.52
C VAL A 598 28.14 1.86 0.73
N SER A 599 27.13 1.84 1.59
CA SER A 599 27.15 1.01 2.80
C SER A 599 27.30 -0.48 2.46
N LEU A 600 26.49 -1.00 1.54
CA LEU A 600 26.57 -2.41 1.14
C LEU A 600 27.81 -2.73 0.31
N SER A 601 28.31 -1.79 -0.49
CA SER A 601 29.57 -1.97 -1.22
C SER A 601 30.75 -2.20 -0.28
N ILE A 602 30.72 -1.60 0.92
CA ILE A 602 31.75 -1.80 1.95
C ILE A 602 31.47 -3.05 2.77
N LEU A 603 30.21 -3.28 3.17
CA LEU A 603 29.86 -4.36 4.09
C LEU A 603 29.87 -5.74 3.42
N LEU A 604 29.45 -5.85 2.15
CA LEU A 604 29.39 -7.14 1.46
C LEU A 604 30.74 -7.86 1.42
N PRO A 605 31.86 -7.24 0.98
CA PRO A 605 33.16 -7.90 0.98
C PRO A 605 33.68 -8.25 2.39
N ILE A 606 33.25 -7.52 3.43
CA ILE A 606 33.66 -7.77 4.82
C ILE A 606 32.97 -9.03 5.37
N PHE A 607 31.65 -9.16 5.14
CA PHE A 607 30.87 -10.30 5.63
C PHE A 607 30.98 -11.55 4.75
N PHE A 608 31.22 -11.36 3.45
CA PHE A 608 31.35 -12.43 2.47
C PHE A 608 32.69 -12.27 1.71
N PRO A 609 33.80 -12.76 2.29
CA PRO A 609 35.12 -12.57 1.72
C PRO A 609 35.24 -13.21 0.34
N LEU A 610 35.96 -12.51 -0.54
CA LEU A 610 36.16 -12.86 -1.95
C LEU A 610 37.38 -13.77 -2.17
N ARG A 611 38.13 -14.08 -1.12
CA ARG A 611 39.34 -14.91 -1.12
C ARG A 611 39.47 -15.71 0.17
#